data_AF-F9G131-F1
#
_entry.id   AF-F9G131-F1
#
_cell.length_a   1.000
_cell.length_b   1.000
_cell.length_c   1.000
_cell.angle_alpha   90.00
_cell.angle_beta   90.00
_cell.angle_gamma   90.00
#
_symmetry.space_group_name_H-M   'P 1'
#
loop_
_entity.id
_entity.type
_entity.pdbx_description
1 polymer ?
#
loop_
_entity_poly.entity_id
_entity_poly.type
_entity_poly.pdbx_seq_one_letter_code
_entity_poly.pdbx_strand_id
1 'polypeptide(L)'
;CLVPKGDNWQPEANDQDFETSGNFFLSGLSDDMPSRDMGWPSVSPPRHYTSDVRAENIIWEAQEADEYCMPFHPTCFEIFKRASLYRYGTVDVECLMQWWRLEPKYEDFECFPRHPAVKEAEQQWWSHERGGEFLVANPCFVPGLDDLLQSTQSVEHTLGNESSLSGTTISTKPAPSDPFSKLPSEMIREILIHLSFKDLASLRLTSRIFLHLPNPVLYELTVRDTPWLYEAWSSLLISFWATTTQAEIEQEIERGGSIRTTPHPVKLLSKGETDWLRVQVEVSKNWKTLLGLQNRRRIWGDCQEILNRVDEYRKQGKI
;
A
#
# COMPACT_ATOMS: atom_id res chain seq x y z
N CYS A 1 -3.19 17.01 1.86
CA CYS A 1 -4.26 16.98 0.85
C CYS A 1 -3.66 17.08 -0.55
N LEU A 2 -4.37 16.61 -1.57
CA LEU A 2 -3.99 16.80 -2.98
C LEU A 2 -4.67 18.08 -3.51
N VAL A 3 -3.86 19.04 -3.91
CA VAL A 3 -4.27 20.42 -4.20
C VAL A 3 -4.14 20.69 -5.70
N PRO A 4 -5.18 21.21 -6.38
CA PRO A 4 -5.08 21.72 -7.74
C PRO A 4 -4.08 22.87 -7.83
N LYS A 5 -3.22 22.85 -8.85
CA LYS A 5 -2.30 23.95 -9.11
C LYS A 5 -3.08 25.17 -9.61
N GLY A 6 -2.81 26.32 -9.00
CA GLY A 6 -3.24 27.61 -9.54
C GLY A 6 -2.28 28.12 -10.62
N ASP A 7 -2.69 29.16 -11.34
CA ASP A 7 -1.92 29.78 -12.42
C ASP A 7 -0.52 30.30 -11.98
N ASN A 8 -0.39 30.65 -10.70
CA ASN A 8 0.84 31.18 -10.12
C ASN A 8 1.75 30.10 -9.51
N TRP A 9 1.42 28.80 -9.70
CA TRP A 9 2.22 27.71 -9.17
C TRP A 9 3.64 27.73 -9.76
N GLN A 10 4.64 27.52 -8.92
CA GLN A 10 6.05 27.44 -9.31
C GLN A 10 6.68 26.22 -8.66
N PRO A 11 7.55 25.48 -9.36
CA PRO A 11 8.18 24.30 -8.79
C PRO A 11 9.09 24.65 -7.61
N GLU A 12 8.98 23.88 -6.54
CA GLU A 12 9.86 23.91 -5.38
C GLU A 12 10.89 22.76 -5.46
N ALA A 13 12.05 22.92 -4.82
CA ALA A 13 13.14 21.94 -4.89
C ALA A 13 12.79 20.56 -4.28
N ASN A 14 11.74 20.49 -3.46
CA ASN A 14 11.26 19.28 -2.80
C ASN A 14 10.04 18.66 -3.48
N ASP A 15 9.63 19.18 -4.65
CA ASP A 15 8.53 18.63 -5.43
C ASP A 15 8.89 17.26 -6.01
N GLN A 16 7.91 16.36 -6.00
CA GLN A 16 8.02 15.06 -6.65
C GLN A 16 7.72 15.17 -8.15
N ASP A 17 8.11 14.15 -8.93
CA ASP A 17 7.94 14.14 -10.39
C ASP A 17 6.50 14.38 -10.84
N PHE A 18 5.52 13.80 -10.13
CA PHE A 18 4.10 13.99 -10.43
C PHE A 18 3.64 15.43 -10.12
N GLU A 19 4.27 16.08 -9.13
CA GLU A 19 3.97 17.46 -8.78
C GLU A 19 4.60 18.41 -9.79
N THR A 20 5.72 18.06 -10.42
CA THR A 20 6.32 18.91 -11.45
C THR A 20 5.56 18.79 -12.78
N SER A 21 5.21 17.56 -13.17
CA SER A 21 4.63 17.26 -14.49
C SER A 21 3.09 17.26 -14.54
N GLY A 22 2.42 17.11 -13.39
CA GLY A 22 0.97 17.01 -13.30
C GLY A 22 0.27 18.31 -12.91
N ASN A 23 -1.04 18.21 -12.66
CA ASN A 23 -1.90 19.34 -12.30
C ASN A 23 -2.10 19.53 -10.79
N PHE A 24 -1.45 18.71 -9.96
CA PHE A 24 -1.69 18.65 -8.52
C PHE A 24 -0.41 18.55 -7.71
N PHE A 25 -0.44 19.01 -6.46
CA PHE A 25 0.64 18.90 -5.50
C PHE A 25 0.11 18.58 -4.09
N LEU A 26 0.97 18.14 -3.16
CA LEU A 26 0.60 17.91 -1.76
C LEU A 26 0.75 19.19 -0.93
N SER A 27 -0.28 19.54 -0.17
CA SER A 27 -0.39 20.80 0.59
C SER A 27 0.64 21.04 1.69
N GLY A 28 1.16 19.97 2.29
CA GLY A 28 1.86 19.99 3.59
C GLY A 28 1.25 18.94 4.52
N LEU A 29 1.61 18.99 5.81
CA LEU A 29 1.09 18.07 6.84
C LEU A 29 0.07 18.77 7.72
N SER A 30 -0.89 17.98 8.20
CA SER A 30 -1.79 18.37 9.28
C SER A 30 -1.94 17.15 10.18
N ASP A 31 -1.71 17.32 11.49
CA ASP A 31 -1.87 16.23 12.47
C ASP A 31 -3.33 16.10 12.95
N ASP A 32 -4.19 17.05 12.58
CA ASP A 32 -5.62 17.05 12.85
C ASP A 32 -6.45 17.32 11.59
N MET A 33 -7.73 16.93 11.63
CA MET A 33 -8.69 17.24 10.58
C MET A 33 -9.92 17.83 11.28
N PRO A 34 -10.14 19.15 11.23
CA PRO A 34 -11.25 19.77 11.92
C PRO A 34 -12.57 19.29 11.32
N SER A 35 -13.62 19.32 12.15
CA SER A 35 -14.97 19.18 11.63
C SER A 35 -15.27 20.32 10.65
N ARG A 36 -16.06 20.03 9.61
CA ARG A 36 -16.35 20.99 8.54
C ARG A 36 -16.95 22.31 9.05
N ASP A 37 -17.73 22.26 10.12
CA ASP A 37 -18.35 23.43 10.76
C ASP A 37 -17.36 24.28 11.59
N MET A 38 -16.15 23.79 11.81
CA MET A 38 -15.09 24.47 12.57
C MET A 38 -14.07 25.20 11.68
N GLY A 39 -14.06 24.91 10.37
CA GLY A 39 -13.19 25.55 9.39
C GLY A 39 -12.37 24.56 8.57
N TRP A 40 -11.47 25.10 7.75
CA TRP A 40 -10.58 24.32 6.90
C TRP A 40 -9.34 23.85 7.67
N PRO A 41 -8.79 22.66 7.35
CA PRO A 41 -7.52 22.23 7.93
C PRO A 41 -6.39 23.20 7.54
N SER A 42 -5.62 23.59 8.54
CA SER A 42 -4.34 24.27 8.34
C SER A 42 -3.24 23.24 8.14
N VAL A 43 -2.22 23.60 7.36
CA VAL A 43 -1.08 22.73 7.09
C VAL A 43 0.24 23.38 7.46
N SER A 44 1.14 22.57 8.00
CA SER A 44 2.47 22.98 8.42
C SER A 44 3.49 21.87 8.12
N PRO A 45 4.62 22.20 7.47
CA PRO A 45 4.91 23.46 6.81
C PRO A 45 4.02 23.63 5.56
N PRO A 46 3.56 24.86 5.24
CA PRO A 46 2.82 25.12 4.01
C PRO A 46 3.73 24.89 2.80
N ARG A 47 3.18 24.26 1.76
CA ARG A 47 3.86 24.11 0.46
C ARG A 47 3.21 25.03 -0.56
N HIS A 48 4.02 25.59 -1.47
CA HIS A 48 3.53 26.48 -2.53
C HIS A 48 2.68 27.64 -1.98
N TYR A 49 3.10 28.21 -0.84
CA TYR A 49 2.40 29.28 -0.11
C TYR A 49 0.95 28.96 0.28
N THR A 50 0.58 27.68 0.35
CA THR A 50 -0.77 27.24 0.72
C THR A 50 -0.77 26.75 2.16
N SER A 51 -1.25 27.59 3.09
CA SER A 51 -1.39 27.27 4.52
C SER A 51 -2.75 26.73 4.91
N ASP A 52 -3.80 27.10 4.16
CA ASP A 52 -5.17 26.69 4.40
C ASP A 52 -5.66 25.95 3.16
N VAL A 53 -6.11 24.71 3.35
CA VAL A 53 -6.59 23.88 2.25
C VAL A 53 -8.08 23.64 2.39
N ARG A 54 -8.86 23.97 1.35
CA ARG A 54 -10.29 23.65 1.23
C ARG A 54 -10.50 22.14 1.03
N ALA A 55 -10.05 21.34 1.99
CA ALA A 55 -10.11 19.89 1.96
C ALA A 55 -11.54 19.43 2.25
N GLU A 56 -12.11 18.66 1.33
CA GLU A 56 -13.53 18.31 1.41
C GLU A 56 -13.80 16.94 0.78
N ASN A 57 -14.68 16.14 1.38
CA ASN A 57 -15.03 14.83 0.82
C ASN A 57 -16.09 14.97 -0.28
N ILE A 58 -16.93 16.02 -0.20
CA ILE A 58 -18.13 16.24 -1.00
C ILE A 58 -18.08 17.58 -1.71
N ILE A 59 -18.27 17.63 -3.03
CA ILE A 59 -18.32 18.91 -3.75
C ILE A 59 -19.75 19.47 -3.67
N TRP A 60 -19.94 20.48 -2.83
CA TRP A 60 -21.25 21.10 -2.57
C TRP A 60 -21.68 22.05 -3.68
N GLU A 61 -20.73 22.79 -4.24
CA GLU A 61 -20.96 23.75 -5.31
C GLU A 61 -20.10 23.36 -6.51
N ALA A 62 -20.74 22.97 -7.61
CA ALA A 62 -20.05 22.52 -8.82
C ALA A 62 -19.14 23.62 -9.42
N GLN A 63 -19.47 24.89 -9.17
CA GLN A 63 -18.68 26.04 -9.61
C GLN A 63 -17.36 26.16 -8.84
N GLU A 64 -17.29 25.64 -7.62
CA GLU A 64 -16.08 25.67 -6.78
C GLU A 64 -15.28 24.36 -6.84
N ALA A 65 -15.65 23.42 -7.72
CA ALA A 65 -15.03 22.09 -7.82
C ALA A 65 -13.50 22.15 -8.04
N ASP A 66 -13.01 23.19 -8.69
CA ASP A 66 -11.58 23.41 -8.94
C ASP A 66 -10.84 24.05 -7.76
N GLU A 67 -11.56 24.56 -6.76
CA GLU A 67 -10.97 25.14 -5.54
C GLU A 67 -10.84 24.11 -4.41
N TYR A 68 -11.65 23.04 -4.43
CA TYR A 68 -11.58 22.02 -3.41
C TYR A 68 -10.34 21.12 -3.58
N CYS A 69 -9.74 20.80 -2.45
CA CYS A 69 -8.62 19.89 -2.33
C CYS A 69 -9.13 18.51 -1.92
N MET A 70 -8.61 17.44 -2.52
CA MET A 70 -8.98 16.10 -2.10
C MET A 70 -8.32 15.76 -0.74
N PRO A 71 -9.11 15.35 0.27
CA PRO A 71 -8.59 14.85 1.54
C PRO A 71 -7.79 13.58 1.30
N PHE A 72 -6.47 13.71 1.32
CA PHE A 72 -5.55 12.60 1.13
C PHE A 72 -4.31 12.85 1.99
N HIS A 73 -4.08 11.98 2.97
CA HIS A 73 -2.87 11.99 3.76
C HIS A 73 -1.69 11.52 2.90
N PRO A 74 -0.48 12.11 3.05
CA PRO A 74 0.69 11.67 2.30
C PRO A 74 1.01 10.17 2.47
N THR A 75 0.75 9.62 3.66
CA THR A 75 0.91 8.19 3.95
C THR A 75 -0.03 7.31 3.11
N CYS A 76 -1.30 7.67 3.00
CA CYS A 76 -2.25 6.99 2.10
C CYS A 76 -1.83 7.18 0.64
N PHE A 77 -1.35 8.37 0.28
CA PHE A 77 -0.94 8.70 -1.09
C PHE A 77 0.22 7.82 -1.56
N GLU A 78 1.17 7.52 -0.69
CA GLU A 78 2.23 6.54 -0.97
C GLU A 78 1.70 5.15 -1.34
N ILE A 79 0.59 4.73 -0.72
CA ILE A 79 -0.04 3.45 -1.04
C ILE A 79 -0.76 3.54 -2.38
N PHE A 80 -1.46 4.65 -2.65
CA PHE A 80 -2.08 4.90 -3.96
C PHE A 80 -1.05 4.90 -5.09
N LYS A 81 0.09 5.59 -4.94
CA LYS A 81 1.16 5.60 -5.95
C LYS A 81 1.57 4.17 -6.33
N ARG A 82 1.72 3.29 -5.33
CA ARG A 82 2.08 1.88 -5.56
C ARG A 82 0.93 1.08 -6.16
N ALA A 83 -0.31 1.30 -5.72
CA ALA A 83 -1.47 0.67 -6.32
C ALA A 83 -1.62 1.03 -7.80
N SER A 84 -1.47 2.31 -8.14
CA SER A 84 -1.46 2.79 -9.53
C SER A 84 -0.30 2.21 -10.33
N LEU A 85 0.92 2.23 -9.77
CA LEU A 85 2.11 1.67 -10.42
C LEU A 85 1.93 0.17 -10.72
N TYR A 86 1.36 -0.58 -9.77
CA TYR A 86 1.07 -2.00 -9.94
C TYR A 86 0.01 -2.25 -11.02
N ARG A 87 -1.04 -1.42 -11.06
CA ARG A 87 -2.19 -1.59 -11.97
C ARG A 87 -1.88 -1.14 -13.40
N TYR A 88 -1.22 0.01 -13.56
CA TYR A 88 -1.05 0.71 -14.84
C TYR A 88 0.42 0.80 -15.29
N GLY A 89 1.39 0.41 -14.46
CA GLY A 89 2.81 0.61 -14.75
C GLY A 89 3.28 2.07 -14.58
N THR A 90 2.40 2.96 -14.13
CA THR A 90 2.65 4.39 -13.93
C THR A 90 1.86 4.91 -12.72
N VAL A 91 2.34 5.99 -12.11
CA VAL A 91 1.65 6.72 -11.05
C VAL A 91 0.71 7.74 -11.69
N ASP A 92 -0.57 7.42 -11.73
CA ASP A 92 -1.61 8.22 -12.37
C ASP A 92 -2.41 8.99 -11.32
N VAL A 93 -1.93 10.19 -10.98
CA VAL A 93 -2.56 11.07 -9.99
C VAL A 93 -3.78 11.78 -10.55
N GLU A 94 -3.82 12.00 -11.87
CA GLU A 94 -4.93 12.65 -12.54
C GLU A 94 -6.21 11.81 -12.41
N CYS A 95 -6.11 10.50 -12.61
CA CYS A 95 -7.27 9.62 -12.51
C CYS A 95 -7.91 9.61 -11.10
N LEU A 96 -7.11 9.83 -10.05
CA LEU A 96 -7.59 9.91 -8.67
C LEU A 96 -8.49 11.15 -8.48
N MET A 97 -8.03 12.31 -8.97
CA MET A 97 -8.79 13.55 -8.89
C MET A 97 -10.05 13.52 -9.75
N GLN A 98 -9.95 12.93 -10.95
CA GLN A 98 -11.11 12.78 -11.84
C GLN A 98 -12.17 11.84 -11.24
N TRP A 99 -11.76 10.72 -10.65
CA TRP A 99 -12.68 9.84 -9.93
C TRP A 99 -13.40 10.58 -8.80
N TRP A 100 -12.64 11.28 -7.95
CA TRP A 100 -13.20 12.03 -6.83
C TRP A 100 -14.20 13.10 -7.28
N ARG A 101 -13.95 13.76 -8.42
CA ARG A 101 -14.88 14.73 -9.03
C ARG A 101 -16.11 14.10 -9.69
N LEU A 102 -16.02 12.85 -10.14
CA LEU A 102 -17.16 12.10 -10.70
C LEU A 102 -18.07 11.52 -9.61
N GLU A 103 -17.56 11.36 -8.40
CA GLU A 103 -18.27 10.87 -7.21
C GLU A 103 -18.31 11.92 -6.08
N PRO A 104 -18.84 13.12 -6.35
CA PRO A 104 -18.74 14.25 -5.44
C PRO A 104 -19.77 14.24 -4.30
N LYS A 105 -20.72 13.30 -4.28
CA LYS A 105 -21.91 13.42 -3.43
C LYS A 105 -21.71 12.77 -2.06
N TYR A 106 -22.54 13.19 -1.11
CA TYR A 106 -22.61 12.59 0.22
C TYR A 106 -22.81 11.08 0.15
N GLU A 107 -23.74 10.62 -0.70
CA GLU A 107 -24.03 9.20 -0.86
C GLU A 107 -22.83 8.42 -1.44
N ASP A 108 -22.08 9.02 -2.35
CA ASP A 108 -20.91 8.37 -2.97
C ASP A 108 -19.81 8.13 -1.92
N PHE A 109 -19.60 9.11 -1.03
CA PHE A 109 -18.65 9.03 0.07
C PHE A 109 -19.05 7.95 1.10
N GLU A 110 -20.29 7.99 1.59
CA GLU A 110 -20.80 7.07 2.62
C GLU A 110 -20.97 5.63 2.12
N CYS A 111 -21.31 5.46 0.82
CA CYS A 111 -21.46 4.14 0.22
C CYS A 111 -20.13 3.51 -0.21
N PHE A 112 -19.00 4.23 -0.09
CA PHE A 112 -17.69 3.68 -0.41
C PHE A 112 -17.41 2.42 0.45
N PRO A 113 -17.01 1.28 -0.13
CA PRO A 113 -16.82 0.04 0.60
C PRO A 113 -15.54 0.11 1.46
N ARG A 114 -15.67 0.59 2.69
CA ARG A 114 -14.60 0.64 3.68
C ARG A 114 -14.45 -0.70 4.42
N HIS A 115 -13.25 -0.94 4.95
CA HIS A 115 -12.98 -2.03 5.88
C HIS A 115 -13.91 -1.97 7.12
N PRO A 116 -14.41 -3.11 7.65
CA PRO A 116 -15.35 -3.11 8.78
C PRO A 116 -14.90 -2.29 10.00
N ALA A 117 -13.63 -2.41 10.39
CA ALA A 117 -13.07 -1.62 11.49
C ALA A 117 -13.18 -0.09 11.31
N VAL A 118 -13.20 0.41 10.07
CA VAL A 118 -13.44 1.85 9.81
C VAL A 118 -14.89 2.18 10.10
N LYS A 119 -15.84 1.39 9.58
CA LYS A 119 -17.28 1.59 9.80
C LYS A 119 -17.69 1.47 11.27
N GLU A 120 -17.01 0.60 12.01
CA GLU A 120 -17.24 0.42 13.46
C GLU A 120 -16.69 1.60 14.27
N ALA A 121 -15.62 2.23 13.80
CA ALA A 121 -14.98 3.37 14.46
C ALA A 121 -15.57 4.74 14.04
N GLU A 122 -16.20 4.82 12.87
CA GLU A 122 -16.79 6.03 12.31
C GLU A 122 -18.08 6.41 13.06
N GLN A 123 -18.03 7.53 13.78
CA GLN A 123 -19.16 8.22 14.42
C GLN A 123 -18.95 9.73 14.25
N GLN A 124 -19.69 10.56 14.98
CA GLN A 124 -19.38 12.01 15.08
C GLN A 124 -17.93 12.25 15.53
N TRP A 125 -17.37 11.35 16.34
CA TRP A 125 -15.97 11.28 16.74
C TRP A 125 -15.45 9.87 16.48
N TRP A 126 -14.16 9.71 16.19
CA TRP A 126 -13.59 8.37 16.02
C TRP A 126 -13.63 7.59 17.34
N SER A 127 -14.26 6.40 17.33
CA SER A 127 -14.19 5.47 18.45
C SER A 127 -12.87 4.70 18.43
N HIS A 128 -12.26 4.53 19.60
CA HIS A 128 -11.00 3.81 19.77
C HIS A 128 -11.25 2.37 20.25
N GLU A 129 -11.72 1.53 19.34
CA GLU A 129 -12.00 0.12 19.63
C GLU A 129 -10.72 -0.71 19.76
N ARG A 130 -10.70 -1.63 20.73
CA ARG A 130 -9.58 -2.57 20.91
C ARG A 130 -9.43 -3.45 19.67
N GLY A 131 -8.22 -3.55 19.13
CA GLY A 131 -7.95 -4.25 17.87
C GLY A 131 -8.03 -3.33 16.64
N GLY A 132 -8.50 -2.08 16.78
CA GLY A 132 -8.53 -1.06 15.74
C GLY A 132 -7.25 -0.21 15.68
N GLU A 133 -6.23 -0.49 16.49
CA GLU A 133 -5.02 0.33 16.62
C GLU A 133 -4.26 0.46 15.29
N PHE A 134 -4.41 -0.53 14.39
CA PHE A 134 -3.83 -0.46 13.05
C PHE A 134 -4.39 0.68 12.20
N LEU A 135 -5.61 1.17 12.46
CA LEU A 135 -6.22 2.26 11.65
C LEU A 135 -5.37 3.54 11.69
N VAL A 136 -4.72 3.81 12.82
CA VAL A 136 -3.86 4.98 13.05
C VAL A 136 -2.37 4.71 12.86
N ALA A 137 -1.98 3.46 12.57
CA ALA A 137 -0.58 3.11 12.37
C ALA A 137 -0.08 3.58 10.99
N ASN A 138 1.10 4.22 10.92
CA ASN A 138 1.66 4.66 9.64
C ASN A 138 1.90 3.45 8.71
N PRO A 139 1.30 3.38 7.50
CA PRO A 139 1.47 2.25 6.60
C PRO A 139 2.86 2.18 5.94
N CYS A 140 3.58 3.31 5.88
CA CYS A 140 4.91 3.39 5.27
C CYS A 140 6.02 3.05 6.28
N PHE A 141 5.78 3.27 7.58
CA PHE A 141 6.72 2.96 8.65
C PHE A 141 6.19 1.81 9.52
N VAL A 142 6.75 0.62 9.33
CA VAL A 142 6.31 -0.60 10.02
C VAL A 142 7.41 -1.11 10.94
N PRO A 143 7.35 -0.82 12.26
CA PRO A 143 8.34 -1.30 13.21
C PRO A 143 8.50 -2.83 13.16
N GLY A 144 9.75 -3.30 13.11
CA GLY A 144 10.10 -4.72 13.07
C GLY A 144 9.90 -5.42 11.72
N LEU A 145 9.32 -4.75 10.71
CA LEU A 145 9.19 -5.34 9.36
C LEU A 145 10.56 -5.57 8.73
N ASP A 146 11.47 -4.60 8.82
CA ASP A 146 12.81 -4.71 8.22
C ASP A 146 13.60 -5.87 8.80
N ASP A 147 13.62 -6.02 10.13
CA ASP A 147 14.29 -7.12 10.84
C ASP A 147 13.68 -8.47 10.44
N LEU A 148 12.36 -8.54 10.36
CA LEU A 148 11.64 -9.72 9.89
C LEU A 148 12.08 -10.08 8.46
N LEU A 149 12.07 -9.11 7.54
CA LEU A 149 12.48 -9.32 6.16
C LEU A 149 13.97 -9.68 6.03
N GLN A 150 14.85 -9.10 6.85
CA GLN A 150 16.27 -9.49 6.92
C GLN A 150 16.41 -10.96 7.31
N SER A 151 15.61 -11.45 8.26
CA SER A 151 15.65 -12.85 8.69
C SER A 151 15.25 -13.85 7.60
N THR A 152 14.61 -13.39 6.52
CA THR A 152 14.14 -14.20 5.38
C THR A 152 15.13 -14.23 4.21
N GLN A 153 16.19 -13.43 4.26
CA GLN A 153 17.23 -13.47 3.24
C GLN A 153 18.06 -14.75 3.43
N SER A 154 18.31 -15.45 2.33
CA SER A 154 19.06 -16.71 2.31
C SER A 154 20.50 -16.43 2.73
N VAL A 155 20.78 -16.61 4.02
CA VAL A 155 22.12 -17.01 4.44
C VAL A 155 22.31 -18.40 3.83
N GLU A 156 23.42 -18.67 3.14
CA GLU A 156 23.75 -19.89 2.37
C GLU A 156 23.63 -21.25 3.12
N HIS A 157 22.93 -21.37 4.23
CA HIS A 157 22.76 -22.60 5.00
C HIS A 157 21.31 -22.78 5.50
N THR A 158 20.42 -23.32 4.66
CA THR A 158 19.29 -24.11 5.17
C THR A 158 18.90 -25.30 4.30
N LEU A 159 19.78 -25.73 3.38
CA LEU A 159 19.70 -27.09 2.81
C LEU A 159 20.16 -28.19 3.79
N GLY A 160 20.52 -27.83 5.03
CA GLY A 160 20.91 -28.77 6.08
C GLY A 160 19.95 -28.88 7.27
N ASN A 161 19.01 -27.94 7.48
CA ASN A 161 18.26 -27.86 8.75
C ASN A 161 16.73 -27.64 8.65
N GLU A 162 16.13 -27.69 7.47
CA GLU A 162 14.66 -27.82 7.31
C GLU A 162 14.19 -29.27 7.57
N SER A 163 14.68 -29.89 8.64
CA SER A 163 14.12 -31.09 9.22
C SER A 163 13.73 -30.77 10.66
N SER A 164 12.68 -29.96 10.86
CA SER A 164 11.92 -29.92 12.12
C SER A 164 10.64 -29.07 12.03
N LEU A 165 9.80 -29.31 11.03
CA LEU A 165 8.36 -29.15 11.19
C LEU A 165 7.70 -30.45 10.71
N SER A 166 7.48 -31.33 11.68
CA SER A 166 6.86 -32.67 11.60
C SER A 166 7.74 -33.81 11.11
N GLY A 167 8.08 -34.69 12.06
CA GLY A 167 8.73 -35.96 11.81
C GLY A 167 7.84 -36.90 11.00
N THR A 168 8.23 -37.14 9.76
CA THR A 168 8.13 -38.44 9.10
C THR A 168 9.04 -38.35 7.88
N THR A 169 9.93 -39.33 7.70
CA THR A 169 10.73 -39.49 6.48
C THR A 169 9.80 -39.87 5.33
N ILE A 170 9.01 -38.92 4.83
CA ILE A 170 8.13 -39.11 3.68
C ILE A 170 9.04 -39.18 2.45
N SER A 171 9.05 -40.34 1.78
CA SER A 171 9.75 -40.50 0.51
C SER A 171 9.28 -39.42 -0.48
N THR A 172 10.20 -38.53 -0.87
CA THR A 172 10.01 -37.44 -1.85
C THR A 172 9.87 -37.93 -3.29
N LYS A 173 9.95 -39.24 -3.52
CA LYS A 173 9.77 -39.81 -4.86
C LYS A 173 8.30 -39.67 -5.27
N PRO A 174 8.00 -39.10 -6.45
CA PRO A 174 6.65 -39.06 -6.99
C PRO A 174 6.07 -40.47 -7.05
N ALA A 175 4.81 -40.63 -6.67
CA ALA A 175 4.14 -41.90 -6.89
C ALA A 175 4.06 -42.15 -8.41
N PRO A 176 4.35 -43.37 -8.92
CA PRO A 176 4.30 -43.66 -10.35
C PRO A 176 2.91 -43.42 -10.99
N SER A 177 1.86 -43.38 -10.17
CA SER A 177 0.48 -43.11 -10.57
C SER A 177 0.09 -41.63 -10.53
N ASP A 178 0.98 -40.73 -10.08
CA ASP A 178 0.69 -39.31 -9.99
C ASP A 178 0.59 -38.69 -11.40
N PRO A 179 -0.57 -38.15 -11.83
CA PRO A 179 -0.70 -37.57 -13.16
C PRO A 179 0.23 -36.38 -13.40
N PHE A 180 0.60 -35.63 -12.35
CA PHE A 180 1.51 -34.49 -12.46
C PHE A 180 2.95 -34.92 -12.73
N SER A 181 3.32 -36.17 -12.43
CA SER A 181 4.67 -36.71 -12.71
C SER A 181 4.97 -36.82 -14.21
N LYS A 182 3.94 -36.77 -15.05
CA LYS A 182 4.02 -36.86 -16.51
C LYS A 182 4.14 -35.49 -17.19
N LEU A 183 3.97 -34.40 -16.44
CA LEU A 183 4.01 -33.05 -16.98
C LEU A 183 5.44 -32.49 -16.95
N PRO A 184 5.86 -31.73 -17.97
CA PRO A 184 7.07 -30.93 -17.92
C PRO A 184 7.03 -29.89 -16.79
N SER A 185 8.19 -29.49 -16.29
CA SER A 185 8.34 -28.49 -15.22
C SER A 185 7.69 -27.15 -15.54
N GLU A 186 7.67 -26.76 -16.81
CA GLU A 186 7.07 -25.52 -17.30
C GLU A 186 5.55 -25.54 -17.15
N MET A 187 4.92 -26.67 -17.47
CA MET A 187 3.47 -26.85 -17.31
C MET A 187 3.07 -26.88 -15.82
N ILE A 188 3.90 -27.52 -14.99
CA ILE A 188 3.73 -27.50 -13.53
C ILE A 188 3.82 -26.05 -13.02
N ARG A 189 4.84 -25.30 -13.43
CA ARG A 189 5.00 -23.88 -13.06
C ARG A 189 3.78 -23.06 -13.49
N GLU A 190 3.31 -23.23 -14.72
CA GLU A 190 2.14 -22.51 -15.24
C GLU A 190 0.88 -22.80 -14.41
N ILE A 191 0.64 -24.07 -14.05
CA ILE A 191 -0.48 -24.43 -13.17
C ILE A 191 -0.35 -23.71 -11.83
N LEU A 192 0.84 -23.74 -11.22
CA LEU A 192 1.05 -23.20 -9.88
C LEU A 192 0.85 -21.68 -9.80
N ILE A 193 1.26 -20.92 -10.82
CA ILE A 193 1.11 -19.45 -10.82
C ILE A 193 -0.35 -18.98 -10.97
N HIS A 194 -1.31 -19.88 -11.24
CA HIS A 194 -2.74 -19.58 -11.27
C HIS A 194 -3.48 -19.97 -9.99
N LEU A 195 -2.82 -20.67 -9.06
CA LEU A 195 -3.42 -21.13 -7.81
C LEU A 195 -3.22 -20.12 -6.68
N SER A 196 -4.20 -19.99 -5.79
CA SER A 196 -4.04 -19.21 -4.55
C SER A 196 -3.13 -19.95 -3.56
N PHE A 197 -2.59 -19.24 -2.56
CA PHE A 197 -1.87 -19.90 -1.45
C PHE A 197 -2.69 -21.01 -0.76
N LYS A 198 -4.01 -20.85 -0.66
CA LYS A 198 -4.91 -21.86 -0.09
C LYS A 198 -5.01 -23.11 -0.97
N ASP A 199 -5.14 -22.91 -2.28
CA ASP A 199 -5.22 -24.03 -3.23
C ASP A 199 -3.90 -24.76 -3.33
N LEU A 200 -2.78 -24.04 -3.24
CA LEU A 200 -1.45 -24.63 -3.16
C LEU A 200 -1.26 -25.48 -1.91
N ALA A 201 -1.68 -24.97 -0.74
CA ALA A 201 -1.65 -25.76 0.48
C ALA A 201 -2.49 -27.05 0.34
N SER A 202 -3.64 -26.98 -0.32
CA SER A 202 -4.49 -28.14 -0.61
C SER A 202 -3.83 -29.10 -1.60
N LEU A 203 -3.21 -28.58 -2.66
CA LEU A 203 -2.52 -29.36 -3.68
C LEU A 203 -1.34 -30.15 -3.10
N ARG A 204 -0.59 -29.55 -2.17
CA ARG A 204 0.51 -30.19 -1.42
C ARG A 204 0.07 -31.42 -0.62
N LEU A 205 -1.19 -31.48 -0.19
CA LEU A 205 -1.75 -32.63 0.52
C LEU A 205 -2.14 -33.77 -0.43
N THR A 206 -2.37 -33.46 -1.71
CA THR A 206 -2.88 -34.42 -2.71
C THR A 206 -1.78 -35.05 -3.57
N SER A 207 -0.69 -34.32 -3.84
CA SER A 207 0.42 -34.80 -4.66
C SER A 207 1.76 -34.41 -4.06
N ARG A 208 2.67 -35.40 -4.03
CA ARG A 208 4.01 -35.24 -3.44
C ARG A 208 4.93 -34.35 -4.26
N ILE A 209 4.63 -34.16 -5.54
CA ILE A 209 5.40 -33.30 -6.46
C ILE A 209 5.42 -31.86 -5.94
N PHE A 210 4.36 -31.44 -5.26
CA PHE A 210 4.20 -30.06 -4.80
C PHE A 210 4.74 -29.82 -3.39
N LEU A 211 5.28 -30.84 -2.70
CA LEU A 211 5.80 -30.69 -1.33
C LEU A 211 6.84 -29.57 -1.23
N HIS A 212 7.68 -29.45 -2.26
CA HIS A 212 8.65 -28.37 -2.45
C HIS A 212 8.19 -27.49 -3.62
N LEU A 213 7.71 -26.29 -3.30
CA LEU A 213 7.34 -25.31 -4.32
C LEU A 213 8.59 -24.54 -4.78
N PRO A 214 8.78 -24.31 -6.09
CA PRO A 214 9.90 -23.52 -6.57
C PRO A 214 9.86 -22.09 -6.01
N ASN A 215 11.00 -21.58 -5.54
CA ASN A 215 11.09 -20.21 -5.01
C ASN A 215 10.58 -19.12 -5.98
N PRO A 216 10.84 -19.20 -7.31
CA PRO A 216 10.26 -18.25 -8.27
C PRO A 216 8.73 -18.29 -8.32
N VAL A 217 8.10 -19.45 -8.10
CA VAL A 217 6.63 -19.53 -8.04
C VAL A 217 6.12 -18.80 -6.79
N LEU A 218 6.75 -19.02 -5.64
CA LEU A 218 6.41 -18.35 -4.38
C LEU A 218 6.59 -16.83 -4.47
N TYR A 219 7.59 -16.36 -5.21
CA TYR A 219 7.76 -14.95 -5.54
C TYR A 219 6.54 -14.40 -6.31
N GLU A 220 6.19 -15.00 -7.44
CA GLU A 220 5.08 -14.54 -8.29
C GLU A 220 3.78 -14.49 -7.49
N LEU A 221 3.53 -15.51 -6.67
CA LEU A 221 2.36 -15.56 -5.79
C LEU A 221 2.39 -14.47 -4.73
N THR A 222 3.55 -14.17 -4.15
CA THR A 222 3.70 -13.08 -3.17
C THR A 222 3.36 -11.74 -3.80
N VAL A 223 3.86 -11.47 -5.00
CA VAL A 223 3.57 -10.22 -5.73
C VAL A 223 2.09 -10.15 -6.09
N ARG A 224 1.48 -11.27 -6.54
CA ARG A 224 0.08 -11.32 -6.96
C ARG A 224 -0.92 -11.24 -5.81
N ASP A 225 -0.72 -12.02 -4.74
CA ASP A 225 -1.69 -12.18 -3.64
C ASP A 225 -1.47 -11.17 -2.50
N THR A 226 -0.24 -10.67 -2.37
CA THR A 226 0.13 -9.66 -1.36
C THR A 226 0.83 -8.45 -1.99
N PRO A 227 0.25 -7.79 -3.01
CA PRO A 227 0.90 -6.68 -3.71
C PRO A 227 1.16 -5.46 -2.81
N TRP A 228 0.44 -5.34 -1.69
CA TRP A 228 0.69 -4.34 -0.66
C TRP A 228 2.02 -4.56 0.09
N LEU A 229 2.64 -5.75 0.04
CA LEU A 229 4.03 -5.98 0.48
C LEU A 229 4.99 -5.54 -0.63
N TYR A 230 5.04 -4.24 -0.86
CA TYR A 230 5.74 -3.65 -2.01
C TYR A 230 7.26 -3.80 -1.95
N GLU A 231 7.83 -4.16 -0.80
CA GLU A 231 9.24 -4.54 -0.64
C GLU A 231 9.62 -5.71 -1.57
N ALA A 232 8.64 -6.49 -2.04
CA ALA A 232 8.86 -7.58 -2.98
C ALA A 232 9.05 -7.13 -4.45
N TRP A 233 8.60 -5.94 -4.84
CA TRP A 233 8.52 -5.60 -6.27
C TRP A 233 8.69 -4.12 -6.63
N SER A 234 8.63 -3.19 -5.67
CA SER A 234 8.69 -1.76 -5.93
C SER A 234 9.96 -1.13 -5.34
N SER A 235 10.72 -0.45 -6.20
CA SER A 235 11.84 0.42 -5.80
C SER A 235 11.42 1.88 -5.61
N LEU A 236 10.11 2.19 -5.72
CA LEU A 236 9.61 3.55 -5.59
C LEU A 236 9.95 4.09 -4.19
N LEU A 237 10.65 5.22 -4.14
CA LEU A 237 11.01 5.90 -2.90
C LEU A 237 9.76 6.35 -2.14
N ILE A 238 9.81 6.31 -0.81
CA ILE A 238 8.77 6.83 0.07
C ILE A 238 9.04 8.32 0.27
N SER A 239 8.04 9.17 0.02
CA SER A 239 8.15 10.60 0.26
C SER A 239 8.45 10.89 1.74
N PHE A 240 9.31 11.88 2.00
CA PHE A 240 9.57 12.39 3.35
C PHE A 240 8.26 12.74 4.09
N TRP A 241 7.30 13.32 3.37
CA TRP A 241 6.00 13.71 3.93
C TRP A 241 5.15 12.54 4.44
N ALA A 242 5.47 11.30 4.04
CA ALA A 242 4.78 10.11 4.51
C ALA A 242 5.47 9.44 5.71
N THR A 243 6.62 9.96 6.17
CA THR A 243 7.42 9.35 7.23
C THR A 243 7.57 10.22 8.46
N THR A 244 6.84 11.34 8.53
CA THR A 244 6.91 12.30 9.64
C THR A 244 5.52 12.90 9.92
N THR A 245 5.40 13.63 11.02
CA THR A 245 4.18 14.35 11.41
C THR A 245 4.41 15.86 11.40
N GLN A 246 3.33 16.65 11.44
CA GLN A 246 3.45 18.11 11.59
C GLN A 246 4.21 18.46 12.87
N ALA A 247 3.85 17.86 14.00
CA ALA A 247 4.47 18.14 15.30
C ALA A 247 5.98 17.86 15.33
N GLU A 248 6.43 16.80 14.66
CA GLU A 248 7.87 16.48 14.55
C GLU A 248 8.63 17.55 13.76
N ILE A 249 8.05 18.03 12.66
CA ILE A 249 8.65 19.09 11.84
C ILE A 249 8.72 20.41 12.62
N GLU A 250 7.62 20.79 13.28
CA GLU A 250 7.56 22.01 14.08
C GLU A 250 8.62 22.00 15.18
N GLN A 251 8.76 20.87 15.88
CA GLN A 251 9.80 20.71 16.90
C GLN A 251 11.23 20.84 16.33
N GLU A 252 11.49 20.35 15.12
CA GLU A 252 12.80 20.49 14.48
C GLU A 252 13.08 21.95 14.06
N ILE A 253 12.06 22.65 13.54
CA ILE A 253 12.16 24.08 13.22
C ILE A 253 12.44 24.89 14.50
N GLU A 254 11.72 24.61 15.60
CA GLU A 254 11.92 25.29 16.89
C GLU A 254 13.34 25.11 17.44
N ARG A 255 13.98 23.97 17.15
CA ARG A 255 15.38 23.69 17.50
C ARG A 255 16.40 24.39 16.59
N GLY A 256 15.94 25.15 15.59
CA GLY A 256 16.79 25.80 14.58
C GLY A 256 17.32 24.85 13.52
N GLY A 257 16.71 23.67 13.38
CA GLY A 257 17.03 22.69 12.36
C GLY A 257 16.57 23.12 10.96
N SER A 258 17.16 22.51 9.94
CA SER A 258 16.70 22.63 8.55
C SER A 258 16.03 21.32 8.14
N ILE A 259 14.79 21.41 7.64
CA ILE A 259 14.02 20.24 7.23
C ILE A 259 14.67 19.64 5.99
N ARG A 260 15.18 18.41 6.13
CA ARG A 260 15.69 17.63 4.99
C ARG A 260 14.57 16.76 4.45
N THR A 261 14.02 17.16 3.31
CA THR A 261 12.92 16.44 2.65
C THR A 261 13.40 15.27 1.80
N THR A 262 14.47 14.60 2.19
CA THR A 262 15.04 13.48 1.42
C THR A 262 14.09 12.28 1.43
N PRO A 263 13.68 11.76 0.26
CA PRO A 263 12.86 10.55 0.20
C PRO A 263 13.57 9.34 0.82
N HIS A 264 12.81 8.43 1.42
CA HIS A 264 13.31 7.22 2.05
C HIS A 264 13.35 6.05 1.05
N PRO A 265 14.47 5.33 0.94
CA PRO A 265 14.54 4.15 0.09
C PRO A 265 13.69 3.03 0.67
N VAL A 266 13.01 2.29 -0.22
CA VAL A 266 12.37 1.02 0.14
C VAL A 266 13.42 -0.08 0.08
N LYS A 267 13.41 -0.96 1.07
CA LYS A 267 14.23 -2.17 1.05
C LYS A 267 13.66 -3.17 0.05
N LEU A 268 14.17 -3.13 -1.19
CA LEU A 268 13.79 -4.09 -2.22
C LEU A 268 14.42 -5.47 -1.96
N LEU A 269 13.59 -6.50 -1.90
CA LEU A 269 14.02 -7.88 -1.70
C LEU A 269 14.52 -8.51 -3.00
N SER A 270 15.62 -9.26 -2.90
CA SER A 270 16.20 -9.98 -4.02
C SER A 270 15.32 -11.18 -4.39
N LYS A 271 14.89 -11.27 -5.65
CA LYS A 271 14.01 -12.35 -6.13
C LYS A 271 14.64 -13.74 -5.94
N GLY A 272 15.96 -13.84 -6.11
CA GLY A 272 16.70 -15.11 -6.05
C GLY A 272 17.18 -15.48 -4.65
N GLU A 273 17.53 -14.49 -3.83
CA GLU A 273 18.14 -14.72 -2.51
C GLU A 273 17.11 -14.70 -1.37
N THR A 274 15.88 -14.24 -1.61
CA THR A 274 14.83 -14.23 -0.58
C THR A 274 14.13 -15.59 -0.53
N ASP A 275 13.99 -16.16 0.67
CA ASP A 275 13.12 -17.30 0.91
C ASP A 275 11.66 -16.82 1.01
N TRP A 276 10.94 -16.90 -0.12
CA TRP A 276 9.57 -16.40 -0.21
C TRP A 276 8.57 -17.22 0.61
N LEU A 277 8.86 -18.50 0.90
CA LEU A 277 8.01 -19.27 1.81
C LEU A 277 8.17 -18.73 3.23
N ARG A 278 9.40 -18.47 3.66
CA ARG A 278 9.69 -17.93 4.99
C ARG A 278 9.13 -16.52 5.17
N VAL A 279 9.15 -15.68 4.12
CA VAL A 279 8.45 -14.38 4.13
C VAL A 279 6.97 -14.57 4.48
N GLN A 280 6.27 -15.45 3.77
CA GLN A 280 4.84 -15.69 4.00
C GLN A 280 4.56 -16.21 5.42
N VAL A 281 5.41 -17.13 5.92
CA VAL A 281 5.29 -17.69 7.27
C VAL A 281 5.52 -16.62 8.34
N GLU A 282 6.60 -15.85 8.25
CA GLU A 282 6.95 -14.86 9.25
C GLU A 282 5.97 -13.68 9.25
N VAL A 283 5.53 -13.19 8.09
CA VAL A 283 4.48 -12.15 8.01
C VAL A 283 3.18 -12.66 8.64
N SER A 284 2.77 -13.90 8.35
CA SER A 284 1.55 -14.49 8.92
C SER A 284 1.65 -14.66 10.43
N LYS A 285 2.80 -15.14 10.92
CA LYS A 285 3.07 -15.37 12.35
C LYS A 285 3.07 -14.07 13.15
N ASN A 286 3.65 -13.01 12.60
CA ASN A 286 3.79 -11.70 13.25
C ASN A 286 2.67 -10.72 12.87
N TRP A 287 1.63 -11.15 12.15
CA TRP A 287 0.60 -10.27 11.59
C TRP A 287 0.02 -9.27 12.61
N LYS A 288 -0.28 -9.75 13.83
CA LYS A 288 -0.87 -8.95 14.91
C LYS A 288 0.01 -7.81 15.41
N THR A 289 1.33 -7.90 15.27
CA THR A 289 2.26 -6.86 15.73
C THR A 289 2.64 -5.89 14.61
N LEU A 290 2.44 -6.27 13.35
CA LEU A 290 2.74 -5.47 12.16
C LEU A 290 1.59 -4.49 11.84
N LEU A 291 1.23 -3.62 12.78
CA LEU A 291 0.07 -2.72 12.66
C LEU A 291 0.11 -1.84 11.41
N GLY A 292 1.27 -1.26 11.08
CA GLY A 292 1.41 -0.46 9.86
C GLY A 292 1.19 -1.29 8.60
N LEU A 293 1.61 -2.57 8.58
CA LEU A 293 1.36 -3.46 7.44
C LEU A 293 -0.11 -3.86 7.32
N GLN A 294 -0.81 -4.02 8.45
CA GLN A 294 -2.27 -4.20 8.47
C GLN A 294 -2.98 -2.97 7.87
N ASN A 295 -2.58 -1.76 8.28
CA ASN A 295 -3.13 -0.53 7.71
C ASN A 295 -2.82 -0.40 6.22
N ARG A 296 -1.60 -0.75 5.82
CA ARG A 296 -1.16 -0.76 4.42
C ARG A 296 -2.05 -1.66 3.57
N ARG A 297 -2.34 -2.89 4.02
CA ARG A 297 -3.26 -3.82 3.35
C ARG A 297 -4.68 -3.24 3.26
N ARG A 298 -5.16 -2.58 4.31
CA ARG A 298 -6.47 -1.93 4.34
C ARG A 298 -6.55 -0.81 3.29
N ILE A 299 -5.62 0.14 3.33
CA ILE A 299 -5.56 1.27 2.41
C ILE A 299 -5.39 0.79 0.97
N TRP A 300 -4.59 -0.26 0.75
CA TRP A 300 -4.48 -0.89 -0.56
C TRP A 300 -5.84 -1.34 -1.10
N GLY A 301 -6.71 -1.91 -0.26
CA GLY A 301 -8.08 -2.26 -0.62
C GLY A 301 -8.88 -1.05 -1.10
N ASP A 302 -8.86 0.05 -0.35
CA ASP A 302 -9.50 1.31 -0.74
C ASP A 302 -8.94 1.83 -2.08
N CYS A 303 -7.61 1.79 -2.28
CA CYS A 303 -6.99 2.19 -3.54
C CYS A 303 -7.39 1.29 -4.72
N GLN A 304 -7.49 -0.03 -4.53
CA GLN A 304 -7.94 -0.93 -5.60
C GLN A 304 -9.40 -0.66 -5.97
N GLU A 305 -10.26 -0.36 -4.99
CA GLU A 305 -11.64 0.03 -5.28
C GLU A 305 -11.71 1.33 -6.10
N ILE A 306 -10.94 2.35 -5.72
CA ILE A 306 -10.82 3.59 -6.52
C ILE A 306 -10.41 3.26 -7.95
N LEU A 307 -9.37 2.45 -8.13
CA LEU A 307 -8.87 2.08 -9.45
C LEU A 307 -9.88 1.25 -10.26
N ASN A 308 -10.70 0.40 -9.61
CA ASN A 308 -11.79 -0.31 -10.27
C ASN A 308 -12.83 0.66 -10.84
N ARG A 309 -13.21 1.69 -10.07
CA ARG A 309 -14.16 2.74 -10.50
C ARG A 309 -13.57 3.59 -11.62
N VAL A 310 -12.28 3.95 -11.52
CA VAL A 310 -11.55 4.63 -12.60
C VAL A 310 -11.59 3.80 -13.90
N ASP A 311 -11.29 2.50 -13.83
CA ASP A 311 -11.33 1.61 -14.99
C ASP A 311 -12.74 1.52 -15.60
N GLU A 312 -13.78 1.55 -14.77
CA GLU A 312 -15.17 1.62 -15.22
C GLU A 312 -15.46 2.96 -15.93
N TYR A 313 -15.07 4.09 -15.36
CA TYR A 313 -15.29 5.41 -15.97
C TYR A 313 -14.51 5.60 -17.27
N ARG A 314 -13.31 5.02 -17.37
CA ARG A 314 -12.55 4.95 -18.63
C ARG A 314 -13.28 4.18 -19.72
N LYS A 315 -13.84 3.01 -19.37
CA LYS A 315 -14.65 2.22 -20.32
C LYS A 315 -15.90 2.98 -20.77
N GLN A 316 -16.44 3.85 -19.92
CA GLN A 316 -17.58 4.72 -20.23
C GLN A 316 -17.19 6.01 -20.97
N GLY A 317 -15.89 6.31 -21.12
CA GLY A 317 -15.41 7.55 -21.75
C GLY A 317 -15.65 8.81 -20.93
N LYS A 318 -15.79 8.69 -19.59
CA LYS A 318 -15.90 9.83 -18.66
C LYS A 318 -14.55 10.34 -18.18
N ILE A 319 -13.52 9.49 -18.29
CA ILE A 319 -12.09 9.72 -18.07
C ILE A 319 -11.38 9.22 -19.34
#